data_AF-A0A8T2S3W3-F1
#
_entry.id   AF-A0A8T2S3W3-F1
#
_cell.length_a   1.000
_cell.length_b   1.000
_cell.length_c   1.000
_cell.angle_alpha   90.00
_cell.angle_beta   90.00
_cell.angle_gamma   90.00
#
_symmetry.space_group_name_H-M   'P 1'
#
loop_
_entity.id
_entity.type
_entity.pdbx_description
1 polymer ?
#
loop_
_entity_poly.entity_id
_entity_poly.type
_entity_poly.pdbx_seq_one_letter_code
_entity_poly.pdbx_strand_id
1 'polypeptide(L)'
;MTSTIAADNWKGLPFNSPNDVVVKSDNSIWFTDPDYGQTQHFKGPSEIGKNQVYRVSINGDVRAVADGFTKPNGLAFSPDEKLLYVTDTGTTVGDGTFDPTKPHDINVFDVEGSILSNRRVFASVAVLEGSLPSIGVPDGIKVDTQGRVYTANQDGIQVFSPKGKLLGLIRVQGAVNMGFVGPHLDQMIITNSTAIHSVQLNVQAAGLLYAKAYHHHP
;
A
#
# COMPACT_ATOMS: atom_id res chain seq x y z
N MET A 1 27.30 3.49 -0.34
CA MET A 1 26.00 4.17 -0.18
C MET A 1 25.89 4.63 1.26
N THR A 2 25.55 5.90 1.50
CA THR A 2 25.17 6.37 2.85
C THR A 2 23.66 6.31 2.96
N SER A 3 23.14 5.62 3.97
CA SER A 3 21.71 5.67 4.34
C SER A 3 21.51 6.73 5.43
N THR A 4 20.33 7.33 5.45
CA THR A 4 19.91 8.28 6.49
C THR A 4 18.57 7.80 7.05
N ILE A 5 18.40 7.88 8.37
CA ILE A 5 17.13 7.56 9.03
C ILE A 5 16.14 8.69 8.73
N ALA A 6 15.02 8.37 8.09
CA ALA A 6 13.94 9.33 7.84
C ALA A 6 13.10 9.57 9.11
N ALA A 7 12.79 8.51 9.85
CA ALA A 7 12.11 8.54 11.14
C ALA A 7 12.39 7.22 11.89
N ASP A 8 12.53 7.27 13.21
CA ASP A 8 12.71 6.09 14.08
C ASP A 8 11.65 5.98 15.18
N ASN A 9 10.94 7.08 15.49
CA ASN A 9 9.87 7.13 16.48
C ASN A 9 8.80 8.18 16.13
N TRP A 10 7.65 8.09 16.79
CA TRP A 10 6.65 9.16 16.83
C TRP A 10 6.42 9.60 18.27
N LYS A 11 6.72 10.87 18.56
CA LYS A 11 6.58 11.47 19.91
C LYS A 11 7.34 10.69 21.00
N GLY A 12 8.50 10.14 20.67
CA GLY A 12 9.33 9.33 21.57
C GLY A 12 8.90 7.86 21.68
N LEU A 13 7.80 7.46 21.05
CA LEU A 13 7.32 6.08 21.05
C LEU A 13 7.77 5.35 19.77
N PRO A 14 8.26 4.11 19.87
CA PRO A 14 8.60 3.34 18.68
C PRO A 14 7.34 3.06 17.86
N PHE A 15 7.46 3.14 16.53
CA PHE A 15 6.41 2.69 15.59
C PHE A 15 5.99 1.26 15.88
N ASN A 16 4.80 0.82 15.46
CA ASN A 16 4.37 -0.57 15.62
C ASN A 16 5.27 -1.51 14.81
N SER A 17 5.15 -1.44 13.48
CA SER A 17 5.92 -2.19 12.50
C SER A 17 5.60 -1.60 11.13
N PRO A 18 6.33 -0.55 10.69
CA PRO A 18 6.09 0.07 9.39
C PRO A 18 6.04 -0.97 8.27
N ASN A 19 5.05 -0.86 7.37
CA ASN A 19 4.73 -1.92 6.42
C ASN A 19 4.94 -1.53 4.96
N ASP A 20 4.21 -0.55 4.43
CA ASP A 20 4.40 -0.03 3.07
C ASP A 20 4.70 1.48 3.08
N VAL A 21 5.29 1.99 2.00
CA VAL A 21 5.78 3.36 1.90
C VAL A 21 5.57 3.94 0.50
N VAL A 22 5.20 5.22 0.43
CA VAL A 22 5.13 5.99 -0.82
C VAL A 22 5.79 7.35 -0.64
N VAL A 23 6.48 7.81 -1.68
CA VAL A 23 7.07 9.16 -1.72
C VAL A 23 6.17 10.03 -2.59
N LYS A 24 5.73 11.16 -2.04
CA LYS A 24 4.95 12.18 -2.74
C LYS A 24 5.89 13.11 -3.53
N SER A 25 5.39 13.79 -4.55
CA SER A 25 6.16 14.73 -5.38
C SER A 25 6.82 15.89 -4.61
N ASP A 26 6.34 16.22 -3.41
CA ASP A 26 6.97 17.18 -2.49
C ASP A 26 8.14 16.59 -1.67
N ASN A 27 8.57 15.37 -2.01
CA ASN A 27 9.55 14.54 -1.31
C ASN A 27 9.18 14.15 0.13
N SER A 28 7.93 14.34 0.53
CA SER A 28 7.46 13.75 1.80
C SER A 28 7.28 12.25 1.66
N ILE A 29 7.66 11.52 2.71
CA ILE A 29 7.53 10.07 2.81
C ILE A 29 6.26 9.78 3.60
N TRP A 30 5.42 8.90 3.08
CA TRP A 30 4.20 8.46 3.73
C TRP A 30 4.27 6.96 3.92
N PHE A 31 3.88 6.46 5.09
CA PHE A 31 3.95 5.03 5.38
C PHE A 31 2.84 4.58 6.31
N THR A 32 2.53 3.30 6.25
CA THR A 32 1.57 2.62 7.14
C THR A 32 2.29 1.94 8.30
N ASP A 33 1.63 1.93 9.46
CA ASP A 33 2.18 1.36 10.69
C ASP A 33 1.17 0.42 11.39
N PRO A 34 0.87 -0.74 10.78
CA PRO A 34 0.04 -1.77 11.40
C PRO A 34 0.78 -2.50 12.53
N ASP A 35 0.03 -3.28 13.30
CA ASP A 35 0.49 -4.11 14.43
C ASP A 35 1.03 -5.49 14.02
N TYR A 36 1.47 -5.67 12.76
CA TYR A 36 1.96 -6.98 12.30
C TYR A 36 3.13 -7.52 13.14
N GLY A 37 4.00 -6.65 13.66
CA GLY A 37 5.07 -7.02 14.58
C GLY A 37 4.56 -7.78 15.81
N GLN A 38 3.44 -7.33 16.36
CA GLN A 38 2.77 -8.00 17.48
C GLN A 38 2.10 -9.29 17.01
N THR A 39 1.30 -9.26 15.94
CA THR A 39 0.53 -10.44 15.51
C THR A 39 1.39 -11.56 14.91
N GLN A 40 2.59 -11.23 14.42
CA GLN A 40 3.58 -12.18 13.91
C GLN A 40 4.70 -12.47 14.94
N HIS A 41 4.56 -11.95 16.16
CA HIS A 41 5.41 -12.26 17.31
C HIS A 41 6.91 -11.89 17.17
N PHE A 42 7.26 -10.96 16.28
CA PHE A 42 8.63 -10.43 16.21
C PHE A 42 8.81 -9.10 16.98
N LYS A 43 7.72 -8.55 17.53
CA LYS A 43 7.73 -7.38 18.40
C LYS A 43 6.66 -7.50 19.50
N GLY A 44 6.88 -6.81 20.61
CA GLY A 44 5.89 -6.65 21.66
C GLY A 44 4.68 -5.79 21.22
N PRO A 45 3.68 -5.63 22.12
CA PRO A 45 2.50 -4.82 21.84
C PRO A 45 2.83 -3.37 21.44
N SER A 46 1.94 -2.76 20.65
CA SER A 46 2.03 -1.35 20.29
C SER A 46 2.12 -0.44 21.52
N GLU A 47 3.15 0.41 21.57
CA GLU A 47 3.25 1.49 22.57
C GLU A 47 2.43 2.72 22.18
N ILE A 48 2.16 2.88 20.88
CA ILE A 48 1.34 3.96 20.32
C ILE A 48 -0.15 3.71 20.58
N GLY A 49 -0.56 2.44 20.68
CA GLY A 49 -1.93 1.99 20.93
C GLY A 49 -2.87 2.13 19.72
N LYS A 50 -2.34 2.43 18.54
CA LYS A 50 -3.13 2.64 17.31
C LYS A 50 -2.35 2.21 16.07
N ASN A 51 -3.09 1.73 15.06
CA ASN A 51 -2.60 1.52 13.70
C ASN A 51 -2.89 2.74 12.83
N GLN A 52 -1.86 3.33 12.23
CA GLN A 52 -1.95 4.66 11.62
C GLN A 52 -1.19 4.78 10.30
N VAL A 53 -1.48 5.86 9.58
CA VAL A 53 -0.68 6.35 8.46
C VAL A 53 0.11 7.56 8.95
N TYR A 54 1.39 7.58 8.65
CA TYR A 54 2.31 8.66 9.00
C TYR A 54 2.84 9.36 7.76
N ARG A 55 3.20 10.63 7.94
CA ARG A 55 3.96 11.45 6.99
C ARG A 55 5.24 11.95 7.66
N VAL A 56 6.36 11.80 6.97
CA VAL A 56 7.64 12.46 7.27
C VAL A 56 7.86 13.56 6.23
N SER A 57 7.99 14.81 6.69
CA SER A 57 8.37 15.92 5.82
C SER A 57 9.84 15.83 5.40
N ILE A 58 10.24 16.58 4.37
CA ILE A 58 11.65 16.68 3.96
C ILE A 58 12.57 17.22 5.07
N ASN A 59 12.00 17.90 6.08
CA ASN A 59 12.73 18.42 7.24
C ASN A 59 12.75 17.45 8.44
N GLY A 60 12.22 16.23 8.28
CA GLY A 60 12.17 15.21 9.33
C GLY A 60 10.97 15.30 10.29
N ASP A 61 10.07 16.28 10.13
CA ASP A 61 8.84 16.35 10.95
C ASP A 61 7.91 15.16 10.66
N VAL A 62 7.56 14.40 11.70
CA VAL A 62 6.73 13.19 11.64
C VAL A 62 5.33 13.47 12.20
N ARG A 63 4.31 13.22 11.39
CA ARG A 63 2.90 13.39 11.78
C ARG A 63 2.08 12.15 11.49
N ALA A 64 1.23 11.76 12.44
CA ALA A 64 0.10 10.89 12.14
C ALA A 64 -0.90 11.69 11.30
N VAL A 65 -1.22 11.19 10.10
CA VAL A 65 -2.06 11.89 9.12
C VAL A 65 -3.41 11.20 8.89
N ALA A 66 -3.54 9.92 9.26
CA ALA A 66 -4.81 9.23 9.37
C ALA A 66 -4.75 8.10 10.41
N ASP A 67 -5.87 7.87 11.08
CA ASP A 67 -6.09 6.78 12.02
C ASP A 67 -7.47 6.12 11.82
N GLY A 68 -7.85 5.25 12.75
CA GLY A 68 -9.12 4.51 12.70
C GLY A 68 -9.13 3.36 11.68
N PHE A 69 -7.96 2.88 11.27
CA PHE A 69 -7.83 1.64 10.51
C PHE A 69 -7.81 0.43 11.43
N THR A 70 -8.21 -0.73 10.91
CA THR A 70 -7.94 -1.99 11.61
C THR A 70 -6.48 -2.38 11.38
N LYS A 71 -6.04 -2.56 10.13
CA LYS A 71 -4.65 -2.88 9.76
C LYS A 71 -4.29 -2.19 8.43
N PRO A 72 -3.82 -0.93 8.44
CA PRO A 72 -3.44 -0.22 7.23
C PRO A 72 -2.20 -0.89 6.62
N ASN A 73 -2.19 -1.12 5.31
CA ASN A 73 -1.14 -1.87 4.62
C ASN A 73 -0.58 -1.06 3.43
N GLY A 74 -0.98 -1.33 2.20
CA GLY A 74 -0.54 -0.62 1.02
C GLY A 74 -1.08 0.82 0.96
N LEU A 75 -0.29 1.73 0.37
CA LEU A 75 -0.74 3.09 0.08
C LEU A 75 -0.21 3.61 -1.27
N ALA A 76 -1.03 4.40 -1.96
CA ALA A 76 -0.66 5.02 -3.23
C ALA A 76 -1.44 6.32 -3.48
N PHE A 77 -0.79 7.32 -4.07
CA PHE A 77 -1.46 8.54 -4.50
C PHE A 77 -2.14 8.36 -5.87
N SER A 78 -3.20 9.13 -6.12
CA SER A 78 -3.69 9.36 -7.49
C SER A 78 -2.63 10.05 -8.36
N PRO A 79 -2.74 10.04 -9.69
CA PRO A 79 -1.73 10.64 -10.57
C PRO A 79 -1.52 12.13 -10.34
N ASP A 80 -2.56 12.84 -9.90
CA ASP A 80 -2.53 14.25 -9.54
C ASP A 80 -2.29 14.50 -8.04
N GLU A 81 -2.05 13.44 -7.27
CA GLU A 81 -1.83 13.42 -5.83
C GLU A 81 -2.92 14.09 -4.97
N LYS A 82 -4.13 14.25 -5.53
CA LYS A 82 -5.29 14.79 -4.81
C LYS A 82 -6.04 13.73 -4.01
N LEU A 83 -5.76 12.46 -4.26
CA LEU A 83 -6.30 11.33 -3.51
C LEU A 83 -5.17 10.47 -2.96
N LEU A 84 -5.37 9.94 -1.76
CA LEU A 84 -4.53 8.89 -1.19
C LEU A 84 -5.38 7.65 -0.97
N TYR A 85 -4.99 6.54 -1.59
CA TYR A 85 -5.57 5.22 -1.36
C TYR A 85 -4.78 4.51 -0.26
N VAL A 86 -5.47 3.84 0.66
CA VAL A 86 -4.87 3.04 1.74
C VAL A 86 -5.66 1.74 1.89
N THR A 87 -5.00 0.60 1.78
CA THR A 87 -5.64 -0.71 1.99
C THR A 87 -5.76 -1.00 3.49
N ASP A 88 -6.85 -1.64 3.89
CA ASP A 88 -7.07 -2.10 5.27
C ASP A 88 -7.28 -3.62 5.25
N THR A 89 -6.28 -4.37 5.74
CA THR A 89 -6.32 -5.84 5.83
C THR A 89 -7.03 -6.31 7.09
N GLY A 90 -7.93 -5.52 7.67
CA GLY A 90 -8.53 -5.79 8.98
C GLY A 90 -9.11 -7.20 9.17
N THR A 91 -9.55 -7.84 8.08
CA THR A 91 -10.02 -9.23 8.08
C THR A 91 -8.93 -10.24 8.47
N THR A 92 -7.64 -9.93 8.36
CA THR A 92 -6.56 -10.81 8.83
C THR A 92 -6.42 -10.76 10.35
N VAL A 93 -6.52 -11.91 11.02
CA VAL A 93 -6.34 -12.00 12.49
C VAL A 93 -4.87 -12.05 12.89
N GLY A 94 -4.04 -12.72 12.07
CA GLY A 94 -2.59 -12.86 12.29
C GLY A 94 -2.11 -14.29 12.57
N ASP A 95 -3.03 -15.22 12.83
CA ASP A 95 -2.79 -16.66 13.01
C ASP A 95 -3.10 -17.49 11.75
N GLY A 96 -3.28 -16.82 10.61
CA GLY A 96 -3.72 -17.42 9.36
C GLY A 96 -5.24 -17.52 9.18
N THR A 97 -6.03 -17.09 10.17
CA THR A 97 -7.49 -17.02 10.05
C THR A 97 -7.99 -15.63 9.61
N PHE A 98 -9.25 -15.61 9.15
CA PHE A 98 -9.93 -14.40 8.70
C PHE A 98 -11.19 -14.12 9.54
N ASP A 99 -11.34 -12.87 9.99
CA ASP A 99 -12.57 -12.34 10.59
C ASP A 99 -13.37 -11.58 9.51
N PRO A 100 -14.46 -12.14 8.98
CA PRO A 100 -15.23 -11.53 7.90
C PRO A 100 -16.01 -10.27 8.33
N THR A 101 -16.05 -9.97 9.64
CA THR A 101 -16.72 -8.78 10.18
C THR A 101 -15.81 -7.54 10.16
N LYS A 102 -14.53 -7.71 9.83
CA LYS A 102 -13.53 -6.65 9.78
C LYS A 102 -13.29 -6.15 8.34
N PRO A 103 -12.69 -4.95 8.18
CA PRO A 103 -12.45 -4.37 6.87
C PRO A 103 -11.61 -5.26 5.94
N HIS A 104 -11.94 -5.20 4.66
CA HIS A 104 -11.18 -5.79 3.55
C HIS A 104 -11.21 -4.81 2.36
N ASP A 105 -10.95 -3.55 2.67
CA ASP A 105 -11.30 -2.42 1.82
C ASP A 105 -10.07 -1.61 1.43
N ILE A 106 -10.17 -0.98 0.26
CA ILE A 106 -9.37 0.17 -0.12
C ILE A 106 -10.14 1.40 0.37
N ASN A 107 -9.53 2.16 1.29
CA ASN A 107 -10.01 3.47 1.68
C ASN A 107 -9.40 4.54 0.77
N VAL A 108 -10.11 5.63 0.54
CA VAL A 108 -9.59 6.81 -0.16
C VAL A 108 -9.85 8.07 0.64
N PHE A 109 -8.88 8.99 0.62
CA PHE A 109 -8.90 10.29 1.25
C PHE A 109 -8.70 11.37 0.21
N ASP A 110 -9.29 12.53 0.44
CA ASP A 110 -8.91 13.75 -0.29
C ASP A 110 -7.65 14.33 0.36
N VAL A 111 -6.72 14.82 -0.46
CA VAL A 111 -5.40 15.31 -0.05
C VAL A 111 -5.30 16.81 -0.31
N GLU A 112 -5.03 17.57 0.73
CA GLU A 112 -4.71 19.00 0.65
C GLU A 112 -3.39 19.28 1.38
N GLY A 113 -2.30 19.37 0.60
CA GLY A 113 -0.96 19.49 1.16
C GLY A 113 -0.59 18.27 2.01
N SER A 114 -0.53 18.44 3.34
CA SER A 114 -0.27 17.36 4.30
C SER A 114 -1.53 16.86 5.02
N ILE A 115 -2.71 17.37 4.66
CA ILE A 115 -3.97 17.07 5.34
C ILE A 115 -4.72 16.01 4.54
N LEU A 116 -5.20 14.99 5.24
CA LEU A 116 -6.15 14.01 4.71
C LEU A 116 -7.55 14.32 5.23
N SER A 117 -8.55 14.24 4.35
CA SER A 117 -9.96 14.47 4.70
C SER A 117 -10.89 13.55 3.91
N ASN A 118 -12.19 13.57 4.23
CA ASN A 118 -13.24 12.86 3.50
C ASN A 118 -12.97 11.37 3.24
N ARG A 119 -12.50 10.66 4.29
CA ARG A 119 -12.31 9.21 4.25
C ARG A 119 -13.58 8.52 3.77
N ARG A 120 -13.45 7.65 2.78
CA ARG A 120 -14.54 6.81 2.26
C ARG A 120 -13.99 5.50 1.73
N VAL A 121 -14.85 4.47 1.67
CA VAL A 121 -14.51 3.23 0.98
C VAL A 121 -14.48 3.51 -0.53
N PHE A 122 -13.38 3.15 -1.16
CA PHE A 122 -13.22 3.21 -2.61
C PHE A 122 -13.71 1.91 -3.26
N ALA A 123 -13.27 0.76 -2.74
CA ALA A 123 -13.69 -0.56 -3.16
C ALA A 123 -13.39 -1.59 -2.07
N SER A 124 -14.21 -2.63 -1.98
CA SER A 124 -13.91 -3.86 -1.23
C SER A 124 -13.32 -4.91 -2.17
N VAL A 125 -12.35 -5.69 -1.71
CA VAL A 125 -11.75 -6.75 -2.53
C VAL A 125 -12.39 -8.12 -2.26
N ALA A 126 -12.42 -8.95 -3.29
CA ALA A 126 -12.94 -10.31 -3.21
C ALA A 126 -11.98 -11.29 -3.88
N VAL A 127 -11.91 -12.53 -3.44
CA VAL A 127 -11.30 -13.61 -4.22
C VAL A 127 -12.30 -14.08 -5.26
N LEU A 128 -11.91 -14.08 -6.55
CA LEU A 128 -12.75 -14.42 -7.70
C LEU A 128 -12.52 -15.85 -8.22
N GLU A 129 -11.57 -16.58 -7.64
CA GLU A 129 -11.38 -18.00 -7.93
C GLU A 129 -12.49 -18.85 -7.29
N GLY A 130 -13.05 -19.78 -8.07
CA GLY A 130 -14.16 -20.65 -7.65
C GLY A 130 -15.51 -20.26 -8.26
N SER A 131 -16.59 -20.85 -7.75
CA SER A 131 -17.95 -20.69 -8.30
C SER A 131 -18.62 -19.38 -7.90
N LEU A 132 -18.15 -18.72 -6.83
CA LEU A 132 -18.66 -17.45 -6.31
C LEU A 132 -17.52 -16.66 -5.65
N PRO A 133 -17.56 -15.32 -5.65
CA PRO A 133 -16.59 -14.52 -4.93
C PRO A 133 -16.58 -14.81 -3.42
N SER A 134 -15.41 -14.85 -2.80
CA SER A 134 -15.23 -14.87 -1.34
C SER A 134 -14.46 -13.64 -0.86
N ILE A 135 -14.31 -13.46 0.46
CA ILE A 135 -13.65 -12.27 1.02
C ILE A 135 -12.16 -12.26 0.64
N GLY A 136 -11.71 -11.16 0.04
CA GLY A 136 -10.32 -10.90 -0.28
C GLY A 136 -9.58 -10.16 0.83
N VAL A 137 -8.27 -10.02 0.69
CA VAL A 137 -7.43 -9.20 1.57
C VAL A 137 -6.59 -8.27 0.69
N PRO A 138 -6.81 -6.94 0.76
CA PRO A 138 -6.06 -6.01 -0.06
C PRO A 138 -4.71 -5.73 0.57
N ASP A 139 -3.61 -6.06 -0.10
CA ASP A 139 -2.25 -5.88 0.42
C ASP A 139 -1.59 -4.64 -0.23
N GLY A 140 -0.46 -4.79 -0.92
CA GLY A 140 0.18 -3.70 -1.67
C GLY A 140 -0.74 -3.10 -2.74
N ILE A 141 -0.56 -1.81 -3.03
CA ILE A 141 -1.39 -1.04 -3.97
C ILE A 141 -0.54 -0.12 -4.85
N LYS A 142 -0.95 0.07 -6.11
CA LYS A 142 -0.33 1.01 -7.08
C LYS A 142 -1.40 1.65 -7.97
N VAL A 143 -1.05 2.77 -8.60
CA VAL A 143 -1.95 3.54 -9.49
C VAL A 143 -1.25 3.78 -10.82
N ASP A 144 -2.01 3.75 -11.91
CA ASP A 144 -1.48 4.07 -13.24
C ASP A 144 -1.85 5.49 -13.70
N THR A 145 -1.26 5.94 -14.81
CA THR A 145 -1.47 7.28 -15.40
C THR A 145 -2.91 7.61 -15.75
N GLN A 146 -3.79 6.61 -15.87
CA GLN A 146 -5.22 6.80 -16.13
C GLN A 146 -6.04 6.79 -14.83
N GLY A 147 -5.40 6.69 -13.67
CA GLY A 147 -6.03 6.62 -12.36
C GLY A 147 -6.64 5.26 -12.03
N ARG A 148 -6.29 4.19 -12.76
CA ARG A 148 -6.71 2.85 -12.37
C ARG A 148 -5.90 2.41 -11.16
N VAL A 149 -6.57 1.73 -10.23
CA VAL A 149 -6.02 1.31 -8.94
C VAL A 149 -5.81 -0.20 -8.96
N TYR A 150 -4.59 -0.63 -8.68
CA TYR A 150 -4.14 -2.01 -8.69
C TYR A 150 -3.86 -2.42 -7.25
N THR A 151 -4.52 -3.46 -6.75
CA THR A 151 -4.27 -3.98 -5.39
C THR A 151 -3.97 -5.47 -5.44
N ALA A 152 -3.01 -5.90 -4.65
CA ALA A 152 -2.71 -7.30 -4.44
C ALA A 152 -3.83 -7.95 -3.61
N ASN A 153 -4.10 -9.21 -3.92
CA ASN A 153 -5.13 -10.05 -3.34
C ASN A 153 -4.69 -11.52 -3.46
N GLN A 154 -5.35 -12.43 -2.74
CA GLN A 154 -4.95 -13.84 -2.71
C GLN A 154 -4.92 -14.51 -4.10
N ASP A 155 -5.80 -14.12 -5.03
CA ASP A 155 -5.88 -14.70 -6.38
C ASP A 155 -5.21 -13.85 -7.47
N GLY A 156 -4.55 -12.74 -7.09
CA GLY A 156 -3.77 -11.91 -8.00
C GLY A 156 -3.91 -10.42 -7.76
N ILE A 157 -3.75 -9.64 -8.83
CA ILE A 157 -3.88 -8.17 -8.79
C ILE A 157 -5.25 -7.77 -9.32
N GLN A 158 -6.11 -7.24 -8.45
CA GLN A 158 -7.37 -6.65 -8.86
C GLN A 158 -7.16 -5.23 -9.37
N VAL A 159 -7.78 -4.93 -10.50
CA VAL A 159 -7.69 -3.63 -11.17
C VAL A 159 -9.04 -2.94 -11.09
N PHE A 160 -9.09 -1.77 -10.48
CA PHE A 160 -10.28 -0.94 -10.37
C PHE A 160 -10.15 0.29 -11.27
N SER A 161 -11.28 0.72 -11.83
CA SER A 161 -11.40 2.04 -12.47
C SER A 161 -11.20 3.15 -11.44
N PRO A 162 -10.94 4.40 -11.87
CA PRO A 162 -10.85 5.56 -10.97
C PRO A 162 -12.12 5.80 -10.11
N LYS A 163 -13.23 5.13 -10.42
CA LYS A 163 -14.51 5.22 -9.71
C LYS A 163 -14.79 3.99 -8.83
N GLY A 164 -13.81 3.12 -8.59
CA GLY A 164 -13.97 1.94 -7.71
C GLY A 164 -14.64 0.73 -8.36
N LYS A 165 -15.01 0.80 -9.65
CA LYS A 165 -15.54 -0.38 -10.38
C LYS A 165 -14.41 -1.36 -10.71
N LEU A 166 -14.57 -2.64 -10.34
CA LEU A 166 -13.67 -3.72 -10.76
C LEU A 166 -13.65 -3.85 -12.29
N LEU A 167 -12.45 -3.82 -12.88
CA LEU A 167 -12.19 -3.96 -14.31
C LEU A 167 -11.66 -5.34 -14.68
N GLY A 168 -10.90 -5.97 -13.80
CA GLY A 168 -10.31 -7.27 -14.07
C GLY A 168 -9.34 -7.74 -12.98
N LEU A 169 -8.77 -8.91 -13.24
CA LEU A 169 -7.83 -9.61 -12.36
C LEU A 169 -6.64 -10.11 -13.17
N ILE A 170 -5.43 -9.76 -12.75
CA ILE A 170 -4.18 -10.37 -13.23
C ILE A 170 -3.87 -11.53 -12.30
N ARG A 171 -4.09 -12.77 -12.75
CA ARG A 171 -4.02 -13.95 -11.89
C ARG A 171 -2.59 -14.30 -11.50
N VAL A 172 -2.32 -14.24 -10.20
CA VAL A 172 -1.08 -14.69 -9.56
C VAL A 172 -1.45 -15.13 -8.15
N GLN A 173 -1.33 -16.42 -7.85
CA GLN A 173 -1.68 -16.94 -6.53
C GLN A 173 -0.78 -16.37 -5.44
N GLY A 174 -1.39 -15.93 -4.33
CA GLY A 174 -0.73 -15.39 -3.15
C GLY A 174 -0.05 -14.04 -3.37
N ALA A 175 -0.50 -13.22 -4.33
CA ALA A 175 0.12 -11.92 -4.56
C ALA A 175 0.03 -11.03 -3.31
N VAL A 176 1.16 -10.41 -2.93
CA VAL A 176 1.26 -9.53 -1.75
C VAL A 176 1.68 -8.11 -2.10
N ASN A 177 2.47 -7.91 -3.16
CA ASN A 177 2.80 -6.55 -3.63
C ASN A 177 3.12 -6.55 -5.12
N MET A 178 3.21 -5.35 -5.69
CA MET A 178 3.59 -5.14 -7.09
C MET A 178 4.32 -3.81 -7.29
N GLY A 179 5.09 -3.72 -8.38
CA GLY A 179 5.72 -2.49 -8.84
C GLY A 179 5.76 -2.42 -10.36
N PHE A 180 5.49 -1.24 -10.91
CA PHE A 180 5.73 -0.97 -12.32
C PHE A 180 7.22 -0.73 -12.56
N VAL A 181 7.78 -1.33 -13.61
CA VAL A 181 9.20 -1.33 -13.95
C VAL A 181 9.40 -1.15 -15.45
N GLY A 182 10.67 -1.09 -15.87
CA GLY A 182 11.05 -0.93 -17.27
C GLY A 182 11.11 0.53 -17.71
N PRO A 183 11.70 0.81 -18.89
CA PRO A 183 11.93 2.17 -19.39
C PRO A 183 10.65 2.95 -19.65
N HIS A 184 9.52 2.25 -19.82
CA HIS A 184 8.20 2.84 -20.08
C HIS A 184 7.24 2.70 -18.90
N LEU A 185 7.68 2.11 -17.77
CA LEU A 185 6.83 1.81 -16.61
C LEU A 185 5.54 1.04 -16.96
N ASP A 186 5.65 0.13 -17.93
CA ASP A 186 4.54 -0.65 -18.48
C ASP A 186 4.70 -2.16 -18.25
N GLN A 187 5.80 -2.59 -17.64
CA GLN A 187 5.96 -3.93 -17.10
C GLN A 187 5.63 -3.90 -15.61
N MET A 188 4.93 -4.92 -15.11
CA MET A 188 4.65 -5.08 -13.68
C MET A 188 5.41 -6.29 -13.14
N ILE A 189 6.11 -6.08 -12.04
CA ILE A 189 6.63 -7.16 -11.20
C ILE A 189 5.64 -7.39 -10.06
N ILE A 190 5.31 -8.66 -9.80
CA ILE A 190 4.38 -9.08 -8.75
C ILE A 190 5.13 -10.03 -7.83
N THR A 191 5.04 -9.81 -6.52
CA THR A 191 5.64 -10.68 -5.51
C THR A 191 4.57 -11.54 -4.85
N ASN A 192 4.92 -12.79 -4.56
CA ASN A 192 4.22 -13.65 -3.61
C ASN A 192 5.25 -14.29 -2.67
N SER A 193 4.81 -15.19 -1.78
CA SER A 193 5.69 -15.80 -0.77
C SER A 193 6.85 -16.63 -1.34
N THR A 194 6.77 -17.11 -2.58
CA THR A 194 7.71 -18.10 -3.13
C THR A 194 8.31 -17.72 -4.48
N ALA A 195 7.83 -16.67 -5.12
CA ALA A 195 8.19 -16.31 -6.49
C ALA A 195 8.01 -14.81 -6.77
N ILE A 196 8.73 -14.38 -7.80
CA ILE A 196 8.57 -13.08 -8.46
C ILE A 196 8.04 -13.35 -9.86
N HIS A 197 6.94 -12.70 -10.22
CA HIS A 197 6.28 -12.82 -11.51
C HIS A 197 6.43 -11.52 -12.29
N SER A 198 6.36 -11.59 -13.62
CA SER A 198 6.39 -10.40 -14.48
C SER A 198 5.28 -10.45 -15.51
N VAL A 199 4.59 -9.32 -15.70
CA VAL A 199 3.50 -9.17 -16.67
C VAL A 199 3.71 -7.90 -17.46
N GLN A 200 3.66 -7.99 -18.79
CA GLN A 200 3.64 -6.80 -19.65
C GLN A 200 2.22 -6.23 -19.70
N LEU A 201 2.09 -4.92 -19.51
CA LEU A 201 0.82 -4.20 -19.56
C LEU A 201 0.81 -3.22 -20.74
N ASN A 202 -0.39 -2.87 -21.20
CA ASN A 202 -0.59 -1.84 -22.22
C ASN A 202 -0.89 -0.47 -21.58
N VAL A 203 -0.25 -0.18 -20.44
CA VAL A 203 -0.55 0.95 -19.56
C VAL A 203 0.75 1.43 -18.91
N GLN A 204 0.81 2.68 -18.44
CA GLN A 204 1.98 3.22 -17.75
C GLN A 204 1.65 3.64 -16.32
N ALA A 205 2.56 3.40 -15.37
CA ALA A 205 2.43 3.80 -13.96
C ALA A 205 2.26 5.31 -13.75
N ALA A 206 1.51 5.71 -12.72
CA ALA A 206 1.49 7.09 -12.23
C ALA A 206 2.49 7.29 -11.10
N GLY A 207 3.19 8.44 -11.09
CA GLY A 207 4.14 8.79 -10.03
C GLY A 207 5.58 8.28 -10.26
N LEU A 208 6.53 8.89 -9.56
CA LEU A 208 7.95 8.99 -9.92
C LEU A 208 8.78 7.69 -9.86
N LEU A 209 9.63 7.54 -10.88
CA LEU A 209 10.92 6.85 -10.85
C LEU A 209 11.87 7.53 -9.85
N TYR A 210 12.13 6.92 -8.69
CA TYR A 210 13.35 7.21 -7.95
C TYR A 210 14.45 6.24 -8.41
N ALA A 211 15.19 6.62 -9.45
CA ALA A 211 16.42 5.94 -9.83
C ALA A 211 17.53 6.98 -9.96
N LYS A 212 18.43 7.03 -8.97
CA LYS A 212 19.75 7.63 -9.18
C LYS A 212 20.64 6.50 -9.69
N ALA A 213 20.85 6.46 -11.01
CA ALA A 213 21.85 5.59 -11.60
C ALA A 213 23.24 6.03 -11.12
N TYR A 214 23.94 5.19 -10.38
CA TYR A 214 25.37 5.36 -10.17
C TYR A 214 26.11 4.55 -11.24
N HIS A 215 26.69 5.25 -12.21
CA HIS A 215 27.75 4.67 -13.03
C HIS A 215 28.98 4.51 -12.14
N HIS A 216 29.34 3.27 -11.83
CA HIS A 216 30.67 2.96 -11.35
C HIS A 216 31.53 2.66 -12.58
N HIS A 217 32.55 3.50 -12.82
CA HIS A 217 33.65 3.11 -13.69
C HIS A 217 34.45 1.98 -13.01
N PRO A 218 34.94 1.00 -13.79
CA PRO A 218 35.67 -0.16 -13.28
C PRO A 218 36.93 0.21 -12.50
#